data_AF-A0AA34YZS3-F1
#
_entry.id   AF-A0AA34YZS3-F1
#
_cell.length_a   1.000
_cell.length_b   1.000
_cell.length_c   1.000
_cell.angle_alpha   90.00
_cell.angle_beta   90.00
_cell.angle_gamma   90.00
#
_symmetry.space_group_name_H-M   'P 1'
#
loop_
_entity.id
_entity.type
_entity.pdbx_description
1 polymer ?
#
loop_
_entity_poly.entity_id
_entity_poly.type
_entity_poly.pdbx_seq_one_letter_code
_entity_poly.pdbx_strand_id
1 'polypeptide(L)'
;MRNILSVIILAFMVTGCMTSAPITSTQTRSEDAATSAASVPAQTSVLRRWSGYGITFEYVSKEEAFIDGQRADIIEREPGATVYQSGDKTVIHYFPQQKAYYKHGTTLVGYLK
;
A
#
# COMPACT_ATOMS: atom_id res chain seq x y z
N MET A 1 15.24 -60.56 -14.49
CA MET A 1 16.27 -59.94 -13.62
C MET A 1 15.68 -58.68 -13.01
N ARG A 2 15.89 -58.48 -11.72
CA ARG A 2 15.20 -57.56 -10.80
C ARG A 2 16.08 -56.32 -10.56
N ASN A 3 15.51 -55.12 -10.51
CA ASN A 3 16.01 -53.85 -9.92
C ASN A 3 14.81 -52.87 -9.93
N ILE A 4 13.92 -52.78 -8.94
CA ILE A 4 13.93 -52.11 -7.61
C ILE A 4 14.28 -50.60 -7.62
N LEU A 5 13.36 -49.82 -7.00
CA LEU A 5 13.47 -48.46 -6.41
C LEU A 5 13.38 -47.29 -7.42
N SER A 6 12.62 -46.21 -7.23
CA SER A 6 12.04 -45.61 -6.02
C SER A 6 10.72 -44.86 -6.31
N VAL A 7 9.87 -44.85 -5.30
CA VAL A 7 8.56 -44.19 -5.18
C VAL A 7 8.76 -42.73 -4.73
N ILE A 8 8.04 -41.78 -5.33
CA ILE A 8 7.58 -40.57 -4.62
C ILE A 8 6.12 -40.29 -5.03
N ILE A 9 5.25 -40.36 -4.03
CA ILE A 9 3.81 -40.10 -4.07
C ILE A 9 3.61 -38.62 -3.74
N LEU A 10 2.79 -37.91 -4.50
CA LEU A 10 2.14 -36.70 -3.98
C LEU A 10 0.68 -36.65 -4.42
N ALA A 11 -0.20 -36.99 -3.48
CA ALA A 11 -1.64 -36.97 -3.62
C ALA A 11 -2.18 -35.57 -3.32
N PHE A 12 -2.76 -34.92 -4.32
CA PHE A 12 -3.64 -33.76 -4.11
C PHE A 12 -5.07 -34.27 -3.90
N MET A 13 -5.48 -34.38 -2.64
CA MET A 13 -6.87 -34.65 -2.28
C MET A 13 -7.68 -33.36 -2.39
N VAL A 14 -8.67 -33.38 -3.29
CA VAL A 14 -9.75 -32.41 -3.39
C VAL A 14 -10.88 -32.86 -2.46
N THR A 15 -11.28 -32.00 -1.52
CA THR A 15 -12.55 -32.06 -0.78
C THR A 15 -12.81 -30.63 -0.28
N GLY A 16 -13.92 -29.94 -0.51
CA GLY A 16 -15.29 -30.39 -0.70
C GLY A 16 -16.13 -29.89 0.49
N CYS A 17 -17.09 -28.99 0.18
CA CYS A 17 -18.31 -28.66 0.93
C CYS A 17 -18.30 -27.63 2.08
N MET A 18 -18.98 -26.50 1.80
CA MET A 18 -20.16 -25.93 2.50
C MET A 18 -20.15 -25.91 4.04
N THR A 19 -20.37 -24.72 4.64
CA THR A 19 -21.64 -24.35 5.30
C THR A 19 -21.44 -23.10 6.18
N SER A 20 -22.32 -22.14 6.00
CA SER A 20 -22.46 -20.86 6.70
C SER A 20 -22.72 -21.02 8.20
N ALA A 21 -22.09 -20.18 9.03
CA ALA A 21 -22.63 -19.79 10.34
C ALA A 21 -22.15 -18.37 10.70
N PRO A 22 -23.04 -17.47 11.16
CA PRO A 22 -22.67 -16.12 11.55
C PRO A 22 -22.09 -16.15 12.96
N ILE A 23 -20.88 -15.62 13.17
CA ILE A 23 -20.29 -15.57 14.51
C ILE A 23 -20.26 -14.14 15.02
N THR A 24 -21.28 -13.88 15.82
CA THR A 24 -21.48 -12.82 16.79
C THR A 24 -20.20 -12.28 17.42
N SER A 25 -20.11 -10.96 17.43
CA SER A 25 -19.20 -10.16 18.25
C SER A 25 -19.31 -10.51 19.73
N THR A 26 -18.24 -11.06 20.31
CA THR A 26 -17.95 -10.90 21.74
C THR A 26 -16.44 -10.93 21.94
N GLN A 27 -15.93 -9.87 22.56
CA GLN A 27 -14.56 -9.73 23.02
C GLN A 27 -14.23 -10.79 24.08
N THR A 28 -13.10 -11.47 23.94
CA THR A 28 -12.34 -11.96 25.11
C THR A 28 -10.85 -11.85 24.82
N ARG A 29 -10.17 -11.13 25.71
CA ARG A 29 -8.73 -10.91 25.79
C ARG A 29 -8.05 -12.15 26.36
N SER A 30 -7.07 -12.72 25.67
CA SER A 30 -5.65 -12.75 26.07
C SER A 30 -4.86 -13.77 25.25
N GLU A 31 -3.69 -13.29 24.82
CA GLU A 31 -2.42 -13.97 24.60
C GLU A 31 -2.32 -15.24 23.74
N ASP A 32 -1.51 -15.04 22.70
CA ASP A 32 -0.52 -15.96 22.16
C ASP A 32 -1.02 -16.99 21.15
N ALA A 33 -0.99 -16.60 19.88
CA ALA A 33 -0.41 -17.41 18.81
C ALA A 33 -0.51 -16.67 17.47
N ALA A 34 0.61 -16.66 16.77
CA ALA A 34 0.79 -16.34 15.37
C ALA A 34 -0.49 -16.44 14.51
N THR A 35 -0.91 -15.32 13.94
CA THR A 35 -1.81 -15.31 12.79
C THR A 35 -1.37 -14.19 11.88
N SER A 36 -1.05 -14.59 10.65
CA SER A 36 -0.64 -13.77 9.51
C SER A 36 -1.25 -12.38 9.57
N ALA A 37 -0.38 -11.37 9.58
CA ALA A 37 -0.75 -9.98 9.44
C ALA A 37 -1.41 -9.78 8.08
N ALA A 38 -2.71 -10.07 8.01
CA ALA A 38 -3.60 -9.44 7.07
C ALA A 38 -3.36 -7.95 7.26
N SER A 39 -2.74 -7.34 6.26
CA SER A 39 -2.48 -5.91 6.20
C SER A 39 -3.84 -5.21 6.19
N VAL A 40 -4.43 -5.03 7.36
CA VAL A 40 -5.47 -4.04 7.58
C VAL A 40 -4.81 -2.75 7.13
N PRO A 41 -5.25 -2.09 6.05
CA PRO A 41 -4.74 -0.78 5.76
C PRO A 41 -5.06 0.03 7.00
N ALA A 42 -4.01 0.45 7.71
CA ALA A 42 -4.16 1.47 8.73
C ALA A 42 -4.98 2.55 8.07
N GLN A 43 -6.13 2.89 8.64
CA GLN A 43 -6.93 4.02 8.20
C GLN A 43 -6.12 5.26 8.55
N THR A 44 -5.05 5.49 7.79
CA THR A 44 -4.20 6.64 7.92
C THR A 44 -5.08 7.80 7.49
N SER A 45 -5.39 8.70 8.43
CA SER A 45 -6.24 9.85 8.14
C SER A 45 -5.53 10.73 7.12
N VAL A 46 -5.89 10.59 5.85
CA VAL A 46 -5.39 11.42 4.76
C VAL A 46 -5.80 12.86 5.05
N LEU A 47 -4.83 13.73 5.29
CA LEU A 47 -5.08 15.14 5.55
C LEU A 47 -5.53 15.85 4.29
N ARG A 48 -4.97 15.46 3.14
CA ARG A 48 -5.34 16.05 1.85
C ARG A 48 -5.05 15.10 0.71
N ARG A 49 -5.92 15.12 -0.29
CA ARG A 49 -5.76 14.39 -1.54
C ARG A 49 -5.83 15.39 -2.69
N TRP A 50 -4.93 15.25 -3.67
CA TRP A 50 -5.01 15.92 -4.95
C TRP A 50 -5.02 14.89 -6.08
N SER A 51 -5.65 15.23 -7.19
CA SER A 51 -5.76 14.36 -8.35
C SER A 51 -5.56 15.13 -9.64
N GLY A 52 -5.03 14.48 -10.67
CA GLY A 52 -4.79 15.09 -11.96
C GLY A 52 -3.82 14.29 -12.81
N TYR A 53 -3.92 14.46 -14.13
CA TYR A 53 -3.00 13.80 -15.09
C TYR A 53 -2.90 12.28 -14.94
N GLY A 54 -3.98 11.63 -14.48
CA GLY A 54 -4.05 10.18 -14.28
C GLY A 54 -3.41 9.68 -12.98
N ILE A 55 -3.00 10.55 -12.06
CA ILE A 55 -2.46 10.18 -10.76
C ILE A 55 -3.28 10.74 -9.60
N THR A 56 -3.15 10.10 -8.44
CA THR A 56 -3.66 10.56 -7.14
C THR A 56 -2.51 10.73 -6.17
N PHE A 57 -2.41 11.90 -5.53
CA PHE A 57 -1.46 12.17 -4.48
C PHE A 57 -2.19 12.34 -3.15
N GLU A 58 -1.80 11.55 -2.14
CA GLU A 58 -2.41 11.55 -0.81
C GLU A 58 -1.37 11.96 0.22
N TYR A 59 -1.57 13.10 0.84
CA TYR A 59 -0.71 13.63 1.88
C TYR A 59 -1.30 13.31 3.26
N VAL A 60 -0.52 12.60 4.06
CA VAL A 60 -0.85 12.28 5.45
C VAL A 60 -0.09 13.21 6.39
N SER A 61 1.22 13.36 6.18
CA SER A 61 2.06 14.22 7.01
C SER A 61 3.32 14.61 6.24
N LYS A 62 4.16 15.48 6.81
CA LYS A 62 5.45 15.83 6.18
C LYS A 62 6.33 14.60 5.96
N GLU A 63 6.14 13.56 6.76
CA GLU A 63 6.91 12.31 6.76
C GLU A 63 6.26 11.20 5.94
N GLU A 64 5.02 11.40 5.47
CA GLU A 64 4.25 10.34 4.84
C GLU A 64 3.29 10.88 3.78
N ALA A 65 3.44 10.35 2.57
CA ALA A 65 2.52 10.57 1.46
C ALA A 65 2.48 9.35 0.55
N PHE A 66 1.44 9.28 -0.28
CA PHE A 66 1.22 8.20 -1.24
C PHE A 66 0.98 8.78 -2.63
N ILE A 67 1.48 8.08 -3.66
CA ILE A 67 1.19 8.35 -5.07
C ILE A 67 0.55 7.08 -5.64
N ASP A 68 -0.67 7.19 -6.13
CA ASP A 68 -1.50 6.07 -6.61
C ASP A 68 -1.62 4.92 -5.60
N GLY A 69 -1.77 5.26 -4.31
CA GLY A 69 -1.90 4.30 -3.21
C GLY A 69 -0.58 3.63 -2.80
N GLN A 70 0.53 3.92 -3.48
CA GLN A 70 1.86 3.46 -3.07
C GLN A 70 2.56 4.51 -2.23
N ARG A 71 3.19 4.09 -1.12
CA ARG A 71 3.94 4.99 -0.24
C ARG A 71 5.09 5.62 -1.03
N ALA A 72 5.15 6.94 -1.02
CA ALA A 72 6.18 7.69 -1.71
C ALA A 72 7.40 7.91 -0.80
N ASP A 73 8.58 7.83 -1.40
CA ASP A 73 9.84 8.17 -0.76
C ASP A 73 10.03 9.69 -0.73
N ILE A 74 10.72 10.18 0.28
CA ILE A 74 11.09 11.60 0.37
C ILE A 74 12.50 11.74 -0.19
N ILE A 75 12.64 12.44 -1.32
CA ILE A 75 13.94 12.64 -1.97
C ILE A 75 14.58 13.98 -1.64
N GLU A 76 13.78 14.98 -1.27
CA GLU A 76 14.27 16.32 -0.93
C GLU A 76 13.33 17.04 0.04
N ARG A 77 13.91 17.85 0.93
CA ARG A 77 13.18 18.65 1.92
C ARG A 77 13.68 20.08 1.88
N GLU A 78 12.73 20.99 1.72
CA GLU A 78 12.92 22.43 1.79
C GLU A 78 12.01 23.02 2.88
N PRO A 79 12.33 24.19 3.45
CA PRO A 79 11.50 24.81 4.49
C PRO A 79 10.02 24.98 4.10
N GLY A 80 9.73 25.18 2.80
CA GLY A 80 8.38 25.38 2.27
C GLY A 80 7.85 24.25 1.39
N ALA A 81 8.63 23.20 1.11
CA ALA A 81 8.23 22.14 0.19
C ALA A 81 8.89 20.81 0.50
N THR A 82 8.21 19.71 0.17
CA THR A 82 8.83 18.38 0.17
C THR A 82 8.60 17.72 -1.18
N VAL A 83 9.62 17.02 -1.66
CA VAL A 83 9.56 16.26 -2.90
C VAL A 83 9.36 14.79 -2.57
N TYR A 84 8.21 14.25 -2.99
CA TYR A 84 7.81 12.86 -2.84
C TYR A 84 7.96 12.12 -4.17
N GLN A 85 8.49 10.90 -4.15
CA GLN A 85 8.69 10.10 -5.35
C GLN A 85 8.14 8.67 -5.19
N SER A 86 7.47 8.16 -6.21
CA SER A 86 7.10 6.75 -6.35
C SER A 86 7.36 6.33 -7.78
N GLY A 87 8.40 5.52 -8.01
CA GLY A 87 8.87 5.17 -9.35
C GLY A 87 9.26 6.40 -10.18
N ASP A 88 8.65 6.56 -11.34
CA ASP A 88 8.84 7.69 -12.25
C ASP A 88 7.96 8.91 -11.93
N LYS A 89 7.10 8.82 -10.91
CA LYS A 89 6.20 9.90 -10.51
C LYS A 89 6.81 10.68 -9.36
N THR A 90 6.91 12.00 -9.54
CA THR A 90 7.41 12.90 -8.50
C THR A 90 6.37 13.98 -8.23
N VAL A 91 6.03 14.20 -6.97
CA VAL A 91 5.13 15.26 -6.53
C VAL A 91 5.86 16.19 -5.58
N ILE A 92 5.90 17.48 -5.92
CA ILE A 92 6.39 18.55 -5.06
C ILE A 92 5.19 19.15 -4.33
N HIS A 93 5.14 18.98 -3.02
CA HIS A 93 4.08 19.55 -2.20
C HIS A 93 4.58 20.82 -1.50
N TYR A 94 3.98 21.96 -1.84
CA TYR A 94 4.27 23.25 -1.22
C TYR A 94 3.33 23.50 -0.04
N PHE A 95 3.85 23.46 1.18
CA PHE A 95 3.04 23.57 2.40
C PHE A 95 2.34 24.92 2.58
N PRO A 96 2.98 26.09 2.33
CA PRO A 96 2.33 27.38 2.56
C PRO A 96 1.17 27.63 1.59
N GLN A 97 1.29 27.19 0.33
CA GLN A 97 0.25 27.38 -0.68
C GLN A 97 -0.73 26.18 -0.75
N GLN A 98 -0.38 25.08 -0.09
CA GLN A 98 -1.11 23.81 -0.16
C GLN A 98 -1.36 23.34 -1.61
N LYS A 99 -0.33 23.47 -2.44
CA LYS A 99 -0.33 23.07 -3.85
C LYS A 99 0.56 21.86 -4.03
N ALA A 100 0.10 20.90 -4.82
CA ALA A 100 0.89 19.75 -5.24
C ALA A 100 1.21 19.85 -6.74
N TYR A 101 2.46 19.62 -7.10
CA TYR A 101 2.95 19.78 -8.46
C TYR A 101 3.58 18.49 -8.97
N TYR A 102 3.12 18.00 -10.11
CA TYR A 102 3.49 16.71 -10.65
C TYR A 102 4.57 16.81 -11.74
N LYS A 103 5.57 15.95 -11.63
CA LYS A 103 6.59 15.66 -12.65
C LYS A 103 6.58 14.16 -12.96
N HIS A 104 6.71 13.83 -14.24
CA HIS A 104 6.87 12.47 -14.74
C HIS A 104 8.28 12.31 -15.29
N GLY A 105 9.13 11.58 -14.56
CA GLY A 105 10.58 11.55 -14.80
C GLY A 105 11.18 12.96 -14.72
N THR A 106 11.79 13.41 -15.82
CA THR A 106 12.35 14.76 -15.94
C THR A 106 11.34 15.78 -16.44
N THR A 107 10.18 15.34 -16.94
CA THR A 107 9.17 16.20 -17.55
C THR A 107 8.25 16.78 -16.49
N LEU A 108 8.05 18.07 -16.59
CA LEU A 108 7.14 18.82 -15.74
C LEU A 108 5.73 18.80 -16.35
N VAL A 109 4.74 18.35 -15.57
CA VAL A 109 3.38 18.07 -16.08
C VAL A 109 2.40 19.16 -15.66
N GLY A 110 2.31 19.47 -14.36
CA GLY A 110 1.43 20.54 -13.88
C GLY A 110 0.95 20.38 -12.44
N TYR A 111 0.09 21.30 -12.00
CA TYR A 111 -0.51 21.26 -10.67
C TYR A 111 -1.64 20.23 -10.59
N LEU A 112 -1.64 19.45 -9.51
CA LEU A 112 -2.75 18.57 -9.15
C LEU A 112 -3.89 19.39 -8.51
N LYS A 113 -5.13 18.91 -8.66
CA LYS A 113 -6.35 19.57 -8.18
C LYS A 113 -6.91 18.91 -6.93
#